data_AF-A0A2G8RKN4-F1
#
_entry.id   AF-A0A2G8RKN4-F1
#
_cell.length_a   1.000
_cell.length_b   1.000
_cell.length_c   1.000
_cell.angle_alpha   90.00
_cell.angle_beta   90.00
_cell.angle_gamma   90.00
#
_symmetry.space_group_name_H-M   'P 1'
#
loop_
_entity.id
_entity.type
_entity.pdbx_description
1 polymer ?
#
loop_
_entity_poly.entity_id
_entity_poly.type
_entity_poly.pdbx_seq_one_letter_code
_entity_poly.pdbx_strand_id
1 'polypeptide(L)'
;MRHPIACHLPLLLATLALNMSPAHAEISLPTEVMVDYQLGNGYPPPAGVTAVVRDSTATPAPGLFNICYVNGYQTQPGAIWPAGLLVPGPDGAPLADPNWPDEYIFDLSSAEHRPKILQLVLPMLQTCADKGFVAVEFDNLDSYTRSNGHMSLDDSVAFAKLLVNAAHDMGLAAGQKNTSELGQRGRDEIGFDFAVVEECYRWDECAAYTEVYGDQVVGIEYADSLRGTFGDACADPTRPRSLILRDRMLTPAGHPNYVFDHC
;
A
#
# COMPACT_ATOMS: atom_id res chain seq x y z
N MET A 1 -32.00 35.70 72.16
CA MET A 1 -32.11 35.82 70.69
C MET A 1 -30.72 35.67 70.08
N ARG A 2 -30.35 34.46 69.66
CA ARG A 2 -29.13 34.15 68.89
C ARG A 2 -29.55 33.14 67.83
N HIS A 3 -29.44 33.51 66.56
CA HIS A 3 -29.67 32.60 65.43
C HIS A 3 -28.46 31.69 65.21
N PRO A 4 -28.64 30.39 64.95
CA PRO A 4 -27.57 29.57 64.40
C PRO A 4 -27.56 29.70 62.87
N ILE A 5 -26.35 29.86 62.34
CA ILE A 5 -25.98 29.99 60.94
C ILE A 5 -26.07 28.60 60.28
N ALA A 6 -26.84 28.47 59.21
CA ALA A 6 -26.87 27.27 58.38
C ALA A 6 -25.64 27.25 57.46
N CYS A 7 -24.78 26.25 57.64
CA CYS A 7 -23.61 26.00 56.80
C CYS A 7 -24.05 25.12 55.62
N HIS A 8 -24.20 25.71 54.43
CA HIS A 8 -24.47 24.96 53.21
C HIS A 8 -23.14 24.53 52.57
N LEU A 9 -22.89 23.22 52.54
CA LEU A 9 -21.78 22.61 51.83
C LEU A 9 -22.16 22.46 50.33
N PRO A 10 -21.40 23.02 49.37
CA PRO A 10 -21.72 22.86 47.97
C PRO A 10 -21.31 21.45 47.50
N LEU A 11 -22.24 20.73 46.89
CA LEU A 11 -22.02 19.46 46.22
C LEU A 11 -21.27 19.73 44.91
N LEU A 12 -19.97 19.42 44.84
CA LEU A 12 -19.24 19.42 43.57
C LEU A 12 -19.72 18.24 42.72
N LEU A 13 -20.47 18.51 41.65
CA LEU A 13 -20.64 17.56 40.55
C LEU A 13 -19.33 17.50 39.77
N ALA A 14 -18.63 16.37 39.85
CA ALA A 14 -17.55 16.06 38.92
C ALA A 14 -18.16 15.67 37.57
N THR A 15 -18.07 16.55 36.58
CA THR A 15 -18.36 16.23 35.18
C THR A 15 -17.26 15.32 34.66
N LEU A 16 -17.58 14.03 34.46
CA LEU A 16 -16.76 13.10 33.70
C LEU A 16 -16.77 13.56 32.23
N ALA A 17 -15.69 14.22 31.78
CA ALA A 17 -15.50 14.48 30.37
C ALA A 17 -15.12 13.16 29.69
N LEU A 18 -16.02 12.58 28.91
CA LEU A 18 -15.64 11.54 27.95
C LEU A 18 -14.76 12.20 26.90
N ASN A 19 -13.47 11.88 26.91
CA ASN A 19 -12.58 12.13 25.77
C ASN A 19 -13.03 11.20 24.64
N MET A 20 -13.91 11.67 23.77
CA MET A 20 -14.08 11.05 22.46
C MET A 20 -12.87 11.45 21.61
N SER A 21 -12.00 10.49 21.31
CA SER A 21 -11.04 10.63 20.22
C SER A 21 -11.81 10.95 18.93
N PRO A 22 -11.32 11.87 18.08
CA PRO A 22 -11.96 12.09 16.79
C PRO A 22 -11.95 10.78 16.01
N ALA A 23 -13.09 10.39 15.45
CA ALA A 23 -13.13 9.33 14.46
C ALA A 23 -12.24 9.80 13.29
N HIS A 24 -11.15 9.08 13.02
CA HIS A 24 -10.42 9.29 11.78
C HIS A 24 -11.40 9.01 10.64
N ALA A 25 -11.60 10.00 9.76
CA ALA A 25 -12.36 9.76 8.54
C ALA A 25 -11.61 8.66 7.78
N GLU A 26 -12.29 7.55 7.47
CA GLU A 26 -11.73 6.49 6.65
C GLU A 26 -11.32 7.11 5.30
N ILE A 27 -10.02 7.10 5.02
CA ILE A 27 -9.49 7.59 3.75
C ILE A 27 -9.72 6.48 2.73
N SER A 28 -10.65 6.70 1.81
CA SER A 28 -10.93 5.76 0.71
C SER A 28 -10.44 6.34 -0.61
N LEU A 29 -10.11 5.47 -1.57
CA LEU A 29 -9.93 5.91 -2.94
C LEU A 29 -11.23 6.55 -3.46
N PRO A 30 -11.15 7.64 -4.23
CA PRO A 30 -12.29 8.13 -4.99
C PRO A 30 -12.82 7.04 -5.95
N THR A 31 -14.14 6.88 -6.06
CA THR A 31 -14.77 5.81 -6.87
C THR A 31 -14.59 5.97 -8.37
N GLU A 32 -14.29 7.18 -8.86
CA GLU A 32 -13.96 7.48 -10.25
C GLU A 32 -12.55 8.05 -10.34
N VAL A 33 -11.60 7.30 -9.79
CA VAL A 33 -10.20 7.71 -9.82
C VAL A 33 -9.59 7.41 -11.17
N MET A 34 -8.87 8.37 -11.75
CA MET A 34 -7.97 8.15 -12.86
C MET A 34 -6.56 8.26 -12.30
N VAL A 35 -5.88 7.12 -12.17
CA VAL A 35 -4.56 7.02 -11.56
C VAL A 35 -3.48 7.21 -12.61
N ASP A 36 -2.34 7.78 -12.23
CA ASP A 36 -1.09 7.64 -12.97
C ASP A 36 -0.01 7.00 -12.07
N TYR A 37 0.56 5.89 -12.55
CA TYR A 37 1.57 5.10 -11.83
C TYR A 37 2.97 5.60 -12.22
N GLN A 38 3.56 6.42 -11.35
CA GLN A 38 4.74 7.24 -11.62
C GLN A 38 5.94 6.83 -10.74
N LEU A 39 6.29 5.54 -10.72
CA LEU A 39 7.44 5.05 -9.94
C LEU A 39 8.78 5.30 -10.64
N GLY A 40 8.81 5.33 -11.98
CA GLY A 40 10.04 5.57 -12.72
C GLY A 40 10.62 6.97 -12.49
N ASN A 41 9.76 7.98 -12.33
CA ASN A 41 10.05 9.33 -11.84
C ASN A 41 8.72 10.09 -11.68
N GLY A 42 8.64 11.05 -10.76
CA GLY A 42 7.49 11.95 -10.67
C GLY A 42 7.48 13.01 -11.78
N TYR A 43 6.33 13.24 -12.42
CA TYR A 43 6.13 14.28 -13.43
C TYR A 43 4.73 14.90 -13.33
N PRO A 44 4.48 16.12 -13.87
CA PRO A 44 3.16 16.72 -13.87
C PRO A 44 2.12 15.74 -14.43
N PRO A 45 1.11 15.33 -13.64
CA PRO A 45 0.16 14.32 -14.09
C PRO A 45 -0.64 14.80 -15.31
N PRO A 46 -0.95 13.91 -16.27
CA PRO A 46 -1.80 14.24 -17.40
C PRO A 46 -3.15 14.84 -16.98
N ALA A 47 -3.76 15.64 -17.86
CA ALA A 47 -5.06 16.22 -17.60
C ALA A 47 -6.12 15.12 -17.34
N GLY A 48 -6.95 15.31 -16.32
CA GLY A 48 -7.96 14.32 -15.90
C GLY A 48 -7.48 13.36 -14.81
N VAL A 49 -6.17 13.26 -14.54
CA VAL A 49 -5.64 12.40 -13.48
C VAL A 49 -6.06 12.97 -12.12
N THR A 50 -6.70 12.14 -11.30
CA THR A 50 -7.20 12.53 -9.97
C THR A 50 -6.41 11.87 -8.83
N ALA A 51 -5.58 10.87 -9.14
CA ALA A 51 -4.66 10.26 -8.19
C ALA A 51 -3.34 9.88 -8.84
N VAL A 52 -2.29 9.78 -8.03
CA VAL A 52 -0.99 9.30 -8.48
C VAL A 52 -0.39 8.35 -7.48
N VAL A 53 0.36 7.38 -7.98
CA VAL A 53 1.24 6.56 -7.16
C VAL A 53 2.67 6.98 -7.44
N ARG A 54 3.43 7.25 -6.38
CA ARG A 54 4.83 7.67 -6.46
C ARG A 54 5.65 7.01 -5.38
N ASP A 55 6.91 6.74 -5.68
CA ASP A 55 7.88 6.24 -4.73
C ASP A 55 8.00 7.13 -3.48
N SER A 56 8.24 6.52 -2.32
CA SER A 56 8.40 7.22 -1.03
C SER A 56 9.49 8.30 -1.03
N THR A 57 10.46 8.24 -1.93
CA THR A 57 11.49 9.27 -2.10
C THR A 57 11.01 10.48 -2.92
N ALA A 58 9.95 10.34 -3.71
CA ALA A 58 9.40 11.41 -4.54
C ALA A 58 8.52 12.40 -3.74
N THR A 59 8.12 13.49 -4.39
CA THR A 59 7.20 14.50 -3.85
C THR A 59 5.78 14.20 -4.32
N PRO A 60 4.74 14.33 -3.47
CA PRO A 60 3.35 14.27 -3.90
C PRO A 60 2.99 15.28 -5.01
N ALA A 61 2.02 14.93 -5.85
CA ALA A 61 1.38 15.85 -6.79
C ALA A 61 0.35 16.72 -6.05
N PRO A 62 0.44 18.06 -6.12
CA PRO A 62 -0.50 18.93 -5.42
C PRO A 62 -1.96 18.71 -5.82
N GLY A 63 -2.86 18.65 -4.84
CA GLY A 63 -4.31 18.62 -5.07
C GLY A 63 -4.88 17.29 -5.57
N LEU A 64 -4.06 16.24 -5.64
CA LEU A 64 -4.49 14.89 -6.04
C LEU A 64 -4.51 13.93 -4.85
N PHE A 65 -5.16 12.78 -5.03
CA PHE A 65 -5.04 11.65 -4.10
C PHE A 65 -3.68 10.98 -4.32
N ASN A 66 -2.77 11.11 -3.35
CA ASN A 66 -1.40 10.63 -3.48
C ASN A 66 -1.20 9.33 -2.71
N ILE A 67 -0.84 8.28 -3.43
CA ILE A 67 -0.48 6.96 -2.90
C ILE A 67 1.05 6.85 -2.88
N CYS A 68 1.60 6.56 -1.72
CA CYS A 68 3.03 6.36 -1.52
C CYS A 68 3.38 4.89 -1.82
N TYR A 69 4.29 4.64 -2.74
CA TYR A 69 4.88 3.32 -2.92
C TYR A 69 5.94 3.10 -1.85
N VAL A 70 5.83 1.97 -1.14
CA VAL A 70 6.85 1.47 -0.23
C VAL A 70 7.02 -0.02 -0.51
N ASN A 71 8.25 -0.44 -0.84
CA ASN A 71 8.58 -1.86 -0.80
C ASN A 71 8.59 -2.33 0.66
N GLY A 72 7.54 -3.04 1.06
CA GLY A 72 7.35 -3.47 2.44
C GLY A 72 8.05 -4.78 2.77
N TYR A 73 8.43 -5.56 1.76
CA TYR A 73 8.77 -6.98 1.91
C TYR A 73 10.19 -7.33 1.47
N GLN A 74 10.88 -6.38 0.84
CA GLN A 74 12.26 -6.54 0.38
C GLN A 74 13.09 -5.29 0.69
N THR A 75 14.41 -5.45 0.68
CA THR A 75 15.34 -4.34 0.88
C THR A 75 15.25 -3.33 -0.26
N GLN A 76 15.39 -2.05 0.07
CA GLN A 76 15.55 -1.00 -0.93
C GLN A 76 17.03 -0.63 -1.13
N PRO A 77 17.44 -0.24 -2.36
CA PRO A 77 18.77 0.29 -2.62
C PRO A 77 19.11 1.50 -1.74
N GLY A 78 20.39 1.68 -1.42
CA GLY A 78 20.88 2.87 -0.70
C GLY A 78 20.75 2.82 0.83
N ALA A 79 20.25 1.72 1.40
CA ALA A 79 20.25 1.48 2.85
C ALA A 79 21.04 0.22 3.22
N ILE A 80 21.55 0.17 4.46
CA ILE A 80 22.19 -1.02 5.02
C ILE A 80 21.14 -1.82 5.77
N TRP A 81 20.95 -3.07 5.37
CA TRP A 81 19.95 -3.96 5.94
C TRP A 81 20.59 -5.03 6.83
N PRO A 82 20.05 -5.34 8.02
CA PRO A 82 20.61 -6.37 8.88
C PRO A 82 20.46 -7.76 8.24
N ALA A 83 21.56 -8.39 7.85
CA ALA A 83 21.53 -9.68 7.16
C ALA A 83 20.79 -10.79 7.92
N GLY A 84 20.77 -10.72 9.26
CA GLY A 84 20.02 -11.67 10.10
C GLY A 84 18.49 -11.52 10.06
N LEU A 85 17.97 -10.51 9.35
CA LEU A 85 16.53 -10.31 9.10
C LEU A 85 16.16 -10.58 7.64
N LEU A 86 17.08 -11.14 6.85
CA LEU A 86 16.87 -11.49 5.44
C LEU A 86 16.80 -13.01 5.29
N VAL A 87 16.03 -13.49 4.33
CA VAL A 87 15.96 -14.92 4.02
C VAL A 87 17.36 -15.39 3.60
N PRO A 88 17.91 -16.45 4.20
CA PRO A 88 19.19 -16.99 3.77
C PRO A 88 19.05 -17.75 2.44
N GLY A 89 19.90 -17.42 1.49
CA GLY A 89 20.08 -18.16 0.24
C GLY A 89 20.87 -19.46 0.43
N PRO A 90 21.00 -20.28 -0.63
CA PRO A 90 21.66 -21.59 -0.56
C PRO A 90 23.13 -21.56 -0.11
N ASP A 91 23.82 -20.45 -0.33
CA ASP A 91 25.22 -20.22 0.07
C ASP A 91 25.35 -19.48 1.41
N GLY A 92 24.22 -19.18 2.08
CA GLY A 92 24.15 -18.42 3.32
C GLY A 92 24.20 -16.90 3.13
N ALA A 93 24.35 -16.39 1.91
CA ALA A 93 24.15 -14.97 1.62
C ALA A 93 22.66 -14.63 1.61
N PRO A 94 22.25 -13.36 1.82
CA PRO A 94 20.85 -12.97 1.69
C PRO A 94 20.27 -13.35 0.31
N LEU A 95 19.06 -13.89 0.31
CA LEU A 95 18.35 -14.32 -0.89
C LEU A 95 17.85 -13.09 -1.65
N ALA A 96 18.45 -12.85 -2.82
CA ALA A 96 18.02 -11.81 -3.75
C ALA A 96 16.76 -12.23 -4.50
N ASP A 97 15.92 -11.25 -4.87
CA ASP A 97 14.81 -11.48 -5.78
C ASP A 97 15.36 -11.81 -7.19
N PRO A 98 14.89 -12.89 -7.84
CA PRO A 98 15.35 -13.27 -9.18
C PRO A 98 15.13 -12.21 -10.26
N ASN A 99 14.11 -11.38 -10.09
CA ASN A 99 13.78 -10.31 -11.03
C ASN A 99 14.45 -8.98 -10.67
N TRP A 100 14.83 -8.81 -9.39
CA TRP A 100 15.47 -7.60 -8.84
C TRP A 100 16.70 -8.00 -8.01
N PRO A 101 17.85 -8.25 -8.65
CA PRO A 101 19.00 -8.88 -7.98
C PRO A 101 19.69 -8.01 -6.92
N ASP A 102 19.32 -6.74 -6.81
CA ASP A 102 19.73 -5.80 -5.78
C ASP A 102 18.73 -5.66 -4.62
N GLU A 103 17.59 -6.35 -4.68
CA GLU A 103 16.60 -6.43 -3.61
C GLU A 103 16.63 -7.82 -2.95
N TYR A 104 16.69 -7.83 -1.61
CA TYR A 104 16.76 -9.05 -0.80
C TYR A 104 15.48 -9.23 -0.01
N ILE A 105 15.01 -10.48 0.09
CA ILE A 105 13.74 -10.81 0.72
C ILE A 105 13.86 -10.77 2.25
N PHE A 106 12.93 -10.09 2.92
CA PHE A 106 12.85 -10.07 4.38
C PHE A 106 12.44 -11.44 4.94
N ASP A 107 13.05 -11.86 6.04
CA ASP A 107 12.66 -13.08 6.75
C ASP A 107 11.50 -12.82 7.72
N LEU A 108 10.28 -13.04 7.24
CA LEU A 108 9.03 -12.89 7.99
C LEU A 108 8.55 -14.20 8.65
N SER A 109 9.31 -15.29 8.53
CA SER A 109 8.93 -16.62 9.08
C SER A 109 8.84 -16.62 10.62
N SER A 110 9.52 -15.68 11.27
CA SER A 110 9.57 -15.57 12.73
C SER A 110 8.76 -14.37 13.25
N ALA A 111 7.92 -14.63 14.25
CA ALA A 111 7.23 -13.58 15.00
C ALA A 111 8.21 -12.60 15.69
N GLU A 112 9.47 -13.01 15.94
CA GLU A 112 10.51 -12.14 16.48
C GLU A 112 11.09 -11.18 15.42
N HIS A 113 11.16 -11.61 14.16
CA HIS A 113 11.72 -10.82 13.07
C HIS A 113 10.76 -9.72 12.61
N ARG A 114 9.46 -10.04 12.48
CA ARG A 114 8.42 -9.11 12.01
C ARG A 114 8.45 -7.72 12.67
N PRO A 115 8.45 -7.57 14.01
CA PRO A 115 8.52 -6.24 14.61
C PRO A 115 9.86 -5.53 14.37
N LYS A 116 10.99 -6.27 14.25
CA LYS A 116 12.29 -5.66 13.93
C LYS A 116 12.33 -5.14 12.50
N ILE A 117 11.76 -5.90 11.57
CA ILE A 117 11.64 -5.50 10.16
C ILE A 117 10.68 -4.31 10.03
N LEU A 118 9.55 -4.32 10.75
CA LEU A 118 8.64 -3.17 10.80
C LEU A 118 9.37 -1.89 11.19
N GLN A 119 10.25 -1.92 12.20
CA GLN A 119 11.03 -0.74 12.62
C GLN A 119 11.95 -0.19 11.52
N LEU A 120 12.36 -1.01 10.54
CA LEU A 120 13.12 -0.57 9.38
C LEU A 120 12.23 0.08 8.31
N VAL A 121 10.95 -0.32 8.25
CA VAL A 121 9.97 0.21 7.30
C VAL A 121 9.29 1.50 7.79
N LEU A 122 9.07 1.63 9.11
CA LEU A 122 8.39 2.79 9.71
C LEU A 122 8.95 4.17 9.28
N PRO A 123 10.27 4.39 9.13
CA PRO A 123 10.78 5.68 8.66
C PRO A 123 10.31 6.06 7.24
N MET A 124 10.10 5.07 6.36
CA MET A 124 9.56 5.31 5.02
C MET A 124 8.08 5.69 5.10
N LEU A 125 7.29 5.01 5.94
CA LEU A 125 5.90 5.38 6.18
C LEU A 125 5.74 6.78 6.79
N GLN A 126 6.57 7.11 7.78
CA GLN A 126 6.59 8.44 8.36
C GLN A 126 6.95 9.50 7.30
N THR A 127 7.90 9.20 6.42
CA THR A 127 8.25 10.08 5.29
C THR A 127 7.05 10.29 4.36
N CYS A 128 6.27 9.25 4.07
CA CYS A 128 5.04 9.38 3.28
C CYS A 128 4.03 10.32 3.98
N ALA A 129 3.76 10.09 5.26
CA ALA A 129 2.83 10.92 6.03
C ALA A 129 3.30 12.39 6.11
N ASP A 130 4.58 12.62 6.42
CA ASP A 130 5.16 13.96 6.55
C ASP A 130 5.13 14.76 5.24
N LYS A 131 5.26 14.06 4.10
CA LYS A 131 5.16 14.67 2.76
C LYS A 131 3.72 14.98 2.36
N GLY A 132 2.73 14.43 3.04
CA GLY A 132 1.32 14.61 2.75
C GLY A 132 0.74 13.61 1.74
N PHE A 133 1.35 12.43 1.60
CA PHE A 133 0.64 11.29 1.02
C PHE A 133 -0.56 10.95 1.92
N VAL A 134 -1.63 10.43 1.33
CA VAL A 134 -2.87 10.07 2.06
C VAL A 134 -3.09 8.56 2.08
N ALA A 135 -2.32 7.83 1.30
CA ALA A 135 -2.34 6.39 1.22
C ALA A 135 -0.94 5.84 1.00
N VAL A 136 -0.75 4.55 1.27
CA VAL A 136 0.45 3.78 0.96
C VAL A 136 0.04 2.48 0.29
N GLU A 137 0.81 2.03 -0.69
CA GLU A 137 0.79 0.64 -1.15
C GLU A 137 2.07 -0.07 -0.70
N PHE A 138 1.93 -1.34 -0.32
CA PHE A 138 3.03 -2.16 0.15
C PHE A 138 3.44 -3.17 -0.91
N ASP A 139 4.50 -2.87 -1.65
CA ASP A 139 4.96 -3.73 -2.73
C ASP A 139 5.60 -5.02 -2.23
N ASN A 140 5.68 -6.02 -3.11
CA ASN A 140 6.31 -7.33 -2.87
C ASN A 140 5.66 -8.18 -1.74
N LEU A 141 4.38 -7.94 -1.42
CA LEU A 141 3.56 -8.75 -0.50
C LEU A 141 3.65 -10.26 -0.76
N ASP A 142 3.80 -10.63 -2.02
CA ASP A 142 3.92 -11.98 -2.55
C ASP A 142 5.35 -12.59 -2.47
N SER A 143 6.31 -11.93 -1.81
CA SER A 143 7.71 -12.40 -1.69
C SER A 143 7.86 -13.80 -1.11
N TYR A 144 6.85 -14.27 -0.36
CA TYR A 144 6.82 -15.64 0.14
C TYR A 144 6.87 -16.69 -0.99
N THR A 145 6.33 -16.38 -2.17
CA THR A 145 6.40 -17.24 -3.38
C THR A 145 7.82 -17.41 -3.91
N ARG A 146 8.69 -16.43 -3.63
CA ARG A 146 10.10 -16.37 -4.07
C ARG A 146 11.09 -16.69 -2.94
N SER A 147 10.59 -17.12 -1.78
CA SER A 147 11.39 -17.41 -0.59
C SER A 147 12.04 -18.80 -0.55
N ASN A 148 11.95 -19.59 -1.63
CA ASN A 148 12.38 -21.01 -1.67
C ASN A 148 11.71 -21.88 -0.57
N GLY A 149 10.48 -21.55 -0.19
CA GLY A 149 9.72 -22.26 0.85
C GLY A 149 10.12 -21.87 2.29
N HIS A 150 10.94 -20.83 2.48
CA HIS A 150 11.30 -20.30 3.80
C HIS A 150 10.14 -19.57 4.48
N MET A 151 9.24 -18.98 3.70
CA MET A 151 8.07 -18.25 4.19
C MET A 151 6.78 -18.80 3.57
N SER A 152 5.71 -18.73 4.35
CA SER A 152 4.34 -19.02 3.93
C SER A 152 3.56 -17.73 3.65
N LEU A 153 2.40 -17.87 3.01
CA LEU A 153 1.44 -16.76 2.87
C LEU A 153 1.02 -16.20 4.25
N ASP A 154 0.84 -17.06 5.25
CA ASP A 154 0.43 -16.62 6.60
C ASP A 154 1.51 -15.79 7.31
N ASP A 155 2.78 -15.99 6.97
CA ASP A 155 3.87 -15.13 7.43
C ASP A 155 3.77 -13.72 6.82
N SER A 156 3.50 -13.63 5.51
CA SER A 156 3.22 -12.37 4.82
C SER A 156 1.97 -11.66 5.38
N VAL A 157 0.89 -12.40 5.65
CA VAL A 157 -0.35 -11.90 6.24
C VAL A 157 -0.11 -11.33 7.65
N ALA A 158 0.63 -12.07 8.50
CA ALA A 158 0.93 -11.62 9.85
C ALA A 158 1.75 -10.32 9.87
N PHE A 159 2.64 -10.15 8.90
CA PHE A 159 3.39 -8.90 8.75
C PHE A 159 2.56 -7.78 8.10
N ALA A 160 1.71 -8.09 7.12
CA ALA A 160 0.81 -7.11 6.49
C ALA A 160 -0.07 -6.42 7.53
N LYS A 161 -0.60 -7.16 8.51
CA LYS A 161 -1.37 -6.60 9.64
C LYS A 161 -0.59 -5.55 10.43
N LEU A 162 0.72 -5.75 10.60
CA LEU A 162 1.56 -4.76 11.30
C LEU A 162 1.76 -3.50 10.45
N LEU A 163 1.96 -3.66 9.15
CA LEU A 163 2.11 -2.55 8.20
C LEU A 163 0.84 -1.72 8.09
N VAL A 164 -0.32 -2.37 7.92
CA VAL A 164 -1.63 -1.72 7.82
C VAL A 164 -1.95 -0.95 9.09
N ASN A 165 -1.80 -1.57 10.27
CA ASN A 165 -2.02 -0.87 11.54
C ASN A 165 -1.10 0.36 11.68
N ALA A 166 0.18 0.24 11.30
CA ALA A 166 1.11 1.36 11.35
C ALA A 166 0.73 2.48 10.36
N ALA A 167 0.28 2.14 9.16
CA ALA A 167 -0.23 3.11 8.18
C ALA A 167 -1.47 3.84 8.72
N HIS A 168 -2.44 3.11 9.26
CA HIS A 168 -3.65 3.68 9.84
C HIS A 168 -3.36 4.58 11.04
N ASP A 169 -2.42 4.20 11.93
CA ASP A 169 -1.97 5.04 13.05
C ASP A 169 -1.32 6.36 12.58
N MET A 170 -0.78 6.38 11.36
CA MET A 170 -0.23 7.57 10.69
C MET A 170 -1.26 8.32 9.85
N GLY A 171 -2.52 7.86 9.82
CA GLY A 171 -3.59 8.45 9.01
C GLY A 171 -3.41 8.20 7.50
N LEU A 172 -2.80 7.08 7.11
CA LEU A 172 -2.64 6.65 5.72
C LEU A 172 -3.57 5.47 5.45
N ALA A 173 -4.34 5.51 4.36
CA ALA A 173 -4.99 4.30 3.83
C ALA A 173 -3.93 3.29 3.34
N ALA A 174 -4.21 2.00 3.44
CA ALA A 174 -3.29 0.93 3.06
C ALA A 174 -3.81 0.11 1.89
N GLY A 175 -3.03 0.04 0.81
CA GLY A 175 -3.31 -0.72 -0.39
C GLY A 175 -2.65 -2.10 -0.39
N GLN A 176 -3.44 -3.13 -0.72
CA GLN A 176 -2.94 -4.45 -1.07
C GLN A 176 -2.22 -4.37 -2.43
N LYS A 177 -0.98 -4.84 -2.52
CA LYS A 177 -0.31 -5.04 -3.80
C LYS A 177 -0.45 -6.49 -4.28
N ASN A 178 -1.01 -6.67 -5.48
CA ASN A 178 -1.16 -7.98 -6.14
C ASN A 178 -1.70 -9.06 -5.15
N THR A 179 -1.23 -10.30 -5.22
CA THR A 179 -1.53 -11.35 -4.22
C THR A 179 -3.02 -11.73 -4.19
N SER A 180 -3.59 -12.08 -5.35
CA SER A 180 -5.02 -12.37 -5.54
C SER A 180 -5.54 -13.49 -4.65
N GLU A 181 -4.69 -14.44 -4.29
CA GLU A 181 -4.97 -15.57 -3.41
C GLU A 181 -5.36 -15.18 -1.97
N LEU A 182 -5.13 -13.93 -1.56
CA LEU A 182 -5.64 -13.42 -0.27
C LEU A 182 -7.16 -13.42 -0.21
N GLY A 183 -7.83 -13.12 -1.33
CA GLY A 183 -9.27 -12.92 -1.39
C GLY A 183 -9.78 -12.01 -0.26
N GLN A 184 -10.84 -12.44 0.43
CA GLN A 184 -11.45 -11.68 1.52
C GLN A 184 -10.51 -11.43 2.72
N ARG A 185 -9.43 -12.23 2.90
CA ARG A 185 -8.48 -12.04 4.00
C ARG A 185 -7.77 -10.68 3.90
N GLY A 186 -7.54 -10.19 2.68
CA GLY A 186 -6.92 -8.88 2.46
C GLY A 186 -7.70 -7.75 3.15
N ARG A 187 -9.01 -7.70 2.92
CA ARG A 187 -9.88 -6.69 3.53
C ARG A 187 -10.24 -7.02 4.97
N ASP A 188 -10.70 -8.24 5.24
CA ASP A 188 -11.37 -8.57 6.51
C ASP A 188 -10.39 -8.98 7.63
N GLU A 189 -9.24 -9.58 7.30
CA GLU A 189 -8.25 -10.05 8.29
C GLU A 189 -7.06 -9.10 8.40
N ILE A 190 -6.56 -8.61 7.27
CA ILE A 190 -5.41 -7.71 7.22
C ILE A 190 -5.83 -6.25 7.42
N GLY A 191 -6.97 -5.85 6.84
CA GLY A 191 -7.49 -4.48 6.94
C GLY A 191 -7.04 -3.56 5.81
N PHE A 192 -6.67 -4.10 4.63
CA PHE A 192 -6.41 -3.25 3.47
C PHE A 192 -7.68 -2.51 3.04
N ASP A 193 -7.52 -1.24 2.66
CA ASP A 193 -8.60 -0.34 2.27
C ASP A 193 -8.91 -0.42 0.76
N PHE A 194 -7.89 -0.76 -0.04
CA PHE A 194 -7.98 -0.89 -1.49
C PHE A 194 -6.94 -1.88 -2.04
N ALA A 195 -6.95 -2.11 -3.35
CA ALA A 195 -5.92 -2.88 -4.03
C ALA A 195 -5.27 -2.10 -5.18
N VAL A 196 -3.96 -2.27 -5.36
CA VAL A 196 -3.21 -1.88 -6.54
C VAL A 196 -2.67 -3.15 -7.19
N VAL A 197 -3.05 -3.37 -8.44
CA VAL A 197 -2.87 -4.66 -9.11
C VAL A 197 -2.23 -4.47 -10.47
N GLU A 198 -1.16 -5.21 -10.70
CA GLU A 198 -0.46 -5.22 -11.97
C GLU A 198 -0.89 -6.44 -12.78
N GLU A 199 -1.25 -6.22 -14.04
CA GLU A 199 -1.50 -7.24 -15.05
C GLU A 199 -2.67 -8.19 -14.71
N CYS A 200 -3.68 -7.72 -13.96
CA CYS A 200 -4.82 -8.58 -13.60
C CYS A 200 -5.56 -9.12 -14.83
N TYR A 201 -5.64 -8.36 -15.92
CA TYR A 201 -6.32 -8.82 -17.13
C TYR A 201 -5.44 -9.81 -17.92
N ARG A 202 -4.13 -9.59 -17.94
CA ARG A 202 -3.18 -10.55 -18.53
C ARG A 202 -3.31 -11.93 -17.88
N TRP A 203 -3.48 -11.96 -16.55
CA TRP A 203 -3.51 -13.20 -15.75
C TRP A 203 -4.91 -13.75 -15.46
N ASP A 204 -5.97 -13.09 -15.93
CA ASP A 204 -7.38 -13.48 -15.67
C ASP A 204 -7.74 -13.44 -14.17
N GLU A 205 -7.22 -12.42 -13.47
CA GLU A 205 -7.32 -12.27 -12.01
C GLU A 205 -8.14 -11.05 -11.57
N CYS A 206 -8.65 -10.22 -12.48
CA CYS A 206 -9.31 -8.97 -12.09
C CYS A 206 -10.51 -9.18 -11.16
N ALA A 207 -11.32 -10.22 -11.39
CA ALA A 207 -12.45 -10.58 -10.53
C ALA A 207 -12.03 -10.88 -9.08
N ALA A 208 -10.85 -11.48 -8.88
CA ALA A 208 -10.36 -11.83 -7.55
C ALA A 208 -10.15 -10.60 -6.66
N TYR A 209 -9.93 -9.43 -7.27
CA TYR A 209 -9.81 -8.16 -6.57
C TYR A 209 -11.14 -7.38 -6.54
N THR A 210 -11.85 -7.27 -7.67
CA THR A 210 -13.07 -6.47 -7.76
C THR A 210 -14.23 -7.06 -6.96
N GLU A 211 -14.30 -8.38 -6.78
CA GLU A 211 -15.27 -9.01 -5.86
C GLU A 211 -14.99 -8.73 -4.38
N VAL A 212 -13.75 -8.39 -4.03
CA VAL A 212 -13.35 -8.03 -2.65
C VAL A 212 -13.44 -6.52 -2.44
N TYR A 213 -12.88 -5.72 -3.32
CA TYR A 213 -12.72 -4.28 -3.09
C TYR A 213 -13.71 -3.42 -3.88
N GLY A 214 -14.53 -4.00 -4.76
CA GLY A 214 -15.45 -3.26 -5.61
C GLY A 214 -14.71 -2.25 -6.49
N ASP A 215 -15.11 -0.98 -6.40
CA ASP A 215 -14.47 0.11 -7.15
C ASP A 215 -13.16 0.61 -6.52
N GLN A 216 -12.74 0.06 -5.37
CA GLN A 216 -11.48 0.40 -4.68
C GLN A 216 -10.30 -0.44 -5.23
N VAL A 217 -10.19 -0.55 -6.55
CA VAL A 217 -9.10 -1.28 -7.22
C VAL A 217 -8.48 -0.40 -8.29
N VAL A 218 -7.16 -0.25 -8.22
CA VAL A 218 -6.34 0.39 -9.24
C VAL A 218 -5.63 -0.71 -10.03
N GLY A 219 -5.98 -0.87 -11.31
CA GLY A 219 -5.34 -1.80 -12.22
C GLY A 219 -4.29 -1.13 -13.10
N ILE A 220 -3.14 -1.77 -13.28
CA ILE A 220 -2.07 -1.36 -14.18
C ILE A 220 -1.77 -2.51 -15.14
N GLU A 221 -2.02 -2.32 -16.43
CA GLU A 221 -1.53 -3.19 -17.49
C GLU A 221 -0.27 -2.62 -18.11
N TYR A 222 0.59 -3.50 -18.63
CA TYR A 222 1.84 -3.09 -19.28
C TYR A 222 1.81 -3.35 -20.79
N ALA A 223 2.20 -2.33 -21.56
CA ALA A 223 2.11 -2.37 -23.02
C ALA A 223 3.01 -3.44 -23.68
N ASP A 224 4.08 -3.87 -22.98
CA ASP A 224 4.99 -4.92 -23.45
C ASP A 224 4.46 -6.34 -23.21
N SER A 225 3.35 -6.47 -22.49
CA SER A 225 2.83 -7.74 -21.98
C SER A 225 1.30 -7.86 -22.04
N LEU A 226 0.60 -6.97 -22.72
CA LEU A 226 -0.86 -7.09 -22.86
C LEU A 226 -1.29 -8.44 -23.46
N ARG A 227 -2.31 -9.07 -22.86
CA ARG A 227 -3.01 -10.22 -23.44
C ARG A 227 -4.05 -9.72 -24.46
N GLY A 228 -3.64 -9.53 -25.71
CA GLY A 228 -4.49 -8.95 -26.76
C GLY A 228 -4.30 -7.43 -26.84
N THR A 229 -5.37 -6.66 -26.92
CA THR A 229 -5.33 -5.18 -26.95
C THR A 229 -5.78 -4.57 -25.62
N PHE A 230 -5.40 -3.32 -25.37
CA PHE A 230 -5.93 -2.59 -24.22
C PHE A 230 -7.45 -2.37 -24.32
N GLY A 231 -7.99 -2.25 -25.54
CA GLY A 231 -9.44 -2.20 -25.76
C GLY A 231 -10.15 -3.48 -25.29
N ASP A 232 -9.51 -4.65 -25.40
CA ASP A 232 -10.06 -5.89 -24.86
C ASP A 232 -10.06 -5.87 -23.32
N ALA A 233 -8.97 -5.40 -22.70
CA ALA A 233 -8.90 -5.21 -21.26
C ALA A 233 -9.98 -4.24 -20.75
N CYS A 234 -10.22 -3.15 -21.48
CA CYS A 234 -11.27 -2.17 -21.18
C CYS A 234 -12.70 -2.70 -21.37
N ALA A 235 -12.87 -3.71 -22.23
CA ALA A 235 -14.16 -4.36 -22.47
C ALA A 235 -14.43 -5.52 -21.49
N ASP A 236 -13.43 -5.96 -20.73
CA ASP A 236 -13.59 -7.02 -19.73
C ASP A 236 -14.56 -6.57 -18.62
N PRO A 237 -15.64 -7.32 -18.32
CA PRO A 237 -16.62 -6.92 -17.32
C PRO A 237 -16.13 -7.05 -15.88
N THR A 238 -15.02 -7.75 -15.65
CA THR A 238 -14.43 -7.99 -14.32
C THR A 238 -13.33 -6.99 -13.96
N ARG A 239 -12.94 -6.14 -14.92
CA ARG A 239 -11.86 -5.18 -14.76
C ARG A 239 -12.11 -4.20 -13.61
N PRO A 240 -11.04 -3.65 -13.00
CA PRO A 240 -11.13 -2.47 -12.16
C PRO A 240 -11.75 -1.27 -12.91
N ARG A 241 -12.50 -0.42 -12.20
CA ARG A 241 -13.00 0.84 -12.77
C ARG A 241 -11.89 1.83 -13.12
N SER A 242 -10.77 1.76 -12.40
CA SER A 242 -9.55 2.50 -12.70
C SER A 242 -8.52 1.51 -13.26
N LEU A 243 -8.49 1.32 -14.58
CA LEU A 243 -7.52 0.49 -15.27
C LEU A 243 -6.67 1.36 -16.22
N ILE A 244 -5.35 1.33 -16.04
CA ILE A 244 -4.43 2.09 -16.89
C ILE A 244 -3.52 1.17 -17.69
N LEU A 245 -3.03 1.68 -18.81
CA LEU A 245 -1.93 1.11 -19.57
C LEU A 245 -0.67 1.94 -19.34
N ARG A 246 0.44 1.30 -18.96
CA ARG A 246 1.75 1.94 -18.83
C ARG A 246 2.84 1.21 -19.59
N ASP A 247 3.95 1.90 -19.82
CA ASP A 247 5.21 1.25 -20.19
C ASP A 247 5.85 0.62 -18.94
N ARG A 248 6.54 -0.52 -19.11
CA ARG A 248 7.14 -1.29 -18.01
C ARG A 248 8.08 -0.47 -17.13
N MET A 249 8.79 0.49 -17.74
CA MET A 249 9.77 1.34 -17.06
C MET A 249 9.14 2.58 -16.42
N LEU A 250 7.81 2.75 -16.53
CA LEU A 250 7.04 3.83 -15.93
C LEU A 250 7.64 5.21 -16.23
N THR A 251 8.07 5.40 -17.47
CA THR A 251 8.80 6.59 -17.91
C THR A 251 7.90 7.83 -17.87
N PRO A 252 8.48 9.05 -17.71
CA PRO A 252 7.70 10.28 -17.67
C PRO A 252 7.22 10.72 -19.05
N ALA A 253 6.15 11.54 -19.06
CA ALA A 253 5.62 12.13 -20.29
C ALA A 253 6.72 12.85 -21.10
N GLY A 254 6.76 12.60 -22.41
CA GLY A 254 7.77 13.12 -23.34
C GLY A 254 8.99 12.20 -23.54
N HIS A 255 9.13 11.13 -22.75
CA HIS A 255 10.10 10.08 -23.01
C HIS A 255 9.68 9.26 -24.25
N PRO A 256 10.60 8.80 -25.13
CA PRO A 256 10.23 8.05 -26.35
C PRO A 256 9.46 6.76 -26.12
N ASN A 257 9.64 6.14 -24.94
CA ASN A 257 8.96 4.89 -24.56
C ASN A 257 7.70 5.14 -23.71
N TYR A 258 7.30 6.40 -23.50
CA TYR A 258 6.16 6.73 -22.67
C TYR A 258 4.87 6.14 -23.26
N VAL A 259 4.17 5.34 -22.45
CA VAL A 259 2.83 4.84 -22.78
C VAL A 259 1.89 5.19 -21.64
N PHE A 260 0.79 5.88 -21.93
CA PHE A 260 -0.26 6.14 -20.95
C PHE A 260 -1.62 6.10 -21.65
N ASP A 261 -2.47 5.19 -21.23
CA ASP A 261 -3.88 5.10 -21.64
C ASP A 261 -4.72 4.65 -20.43
N HIS A 262 -6.04 4.83 -20.48
CA HIS A 262 -6.92 4.50 -19.35
C HIS A 262 -8.34 4.13 -19.78
N CYS A 263 -9.00 3.37 -18.91
CA CYS A 263 -10.43 3.09 -18.90
C CYS A 263 -10.84 2.60 -17.50
#